data_AF-A0A1Q4P314-F1
#
_entry.id   AF-A0A1Q4P314-F1
#
_cell.length_a   1.000
_cell.length_b   1.000
_cell.length_c   1.000
_cell.angle_alpha   90.00
_cell.angle_beta   90.00
_cell.angle_gamma   90.00
#
_symmetry.space_group_name_H-M   'P 1'
#
loop_
_entity.id
_entity.type
_entity.pdbx_description
1 polymer ?
#
loop_
_entity_poly.entity_id
_entity_poly.type
_entity_poly.pdbx_seq_one_letter_code
_entity_poly.pdbx_strand_id
1 'polypeptide(L)'
;MDSAQKEEISLKILRELLHYRRRFPGDDTSIAEEELRVTQVQLPRIRAFIENEQRIEFVLPAFPTKSPNTNKVIGAVPDMAERLSLIFLNSLCQRIQLYYPPGAHIVICSDGHVFGDLIRVSDEAINHYQREIENLLHEVGATHLSVFNLGDVKGLAEHTDDYDLLRRLLVDGYAESEEAIKQQLMRDEQGLMLYRAITRFLYEDSQLPGYSGSNAALQKDAKQRACGVIQRSWAWGNLLAQHFPAAIRLSIHPQPVDSLKMGIHMMPTKDDWLTPWHGVAANVNGQFVLMKRKDAQSLDGELVEIRGAPSHYLIEQPQVA
;
A
#
# COMPACT_ATOMS: atom_id res chain seq x y z
N MET A 1 -17.90 16.06 -23.95
CA MET A 1 -16.75 15.55 -24.74
C MET A 1 -17.26 14.55 -25.78
N ASP A 2 -16.71 14.53 -26.99
CA ASP A 2 -17.04 13.48 -27.98
C ASP A 2 -16.38 12.13 -27.63
N SER A 3 -16.76 11.06 -28.34
CA SER A 3 -16.26 9.71 -28.05
C SER A 3 -14.76 9.56 -28.24
N ALA A 4 -14.16 10.27 -29.20
CA ALA A 4 -12.72 10.19 -29.47
C ALA A 4 -11.93 10.88 -28.37
N GLN A 5 -12.39 12.04 -27.91
CA GLN A 5 -11.81 12.78 -26.79
C GLN A 5 -11.90 11.99 -25.48
N LYS A 6 -13.03 11.34 -25.21
CA LYS A 6 -13.21 10.48 -24.02
C LYS A 6 -12.21 9.32 -24.03
N GLU A 7 -11.98 8.72 -25.19
CA GLU A 7 -11.01 7.63 -25.33
C GLU A 7 -9.58 8.11 -25.13
N GLU A 8 -9.21 9.25 -25.72
CA GLU A 8 -7.88 9.85 -25.54
C GLU A 8 -7.59 10.15 -24.06
N ILE A 9 -8.54 10.73 -23.35
CA ILE A 9 -8.42 11.01 -21.90
C ILE A 9 -8.26 9.71 -21.11
N SER A 10 -9.06 8.69 -21.42
CA SER A 10 -8.99 7.38 -20.75
C SER A 10 -7.61 6.74 -20.89
N LEU A 11 -7.06 6.74 -22.12
CA LEU A 11 -5.72 6.23 -22.41
C LEU A 11 -4.64 7.05 -21.74
N LYS A 12 -4.78 8.38 -21.69
CA LYS A 12 -3.81 9.28 -21.04
C LYS A 12 -3.72 9.00 -19.54
N ILE A 13 -4.85 8.82 -18.87
CA ILE A 13 -4.91 8.48 -17.43
C ILE A 13 -4.28 7.12 -17.18
N LEU A 14 -4.64 6.11 -17.98
CA LEU A 14 -4.05 4.79 -17.83
C LEU A 14 -2.54 4.82 -18.02
N ARG A 15 -2.04 5.51 -19.06
CA ARG A 15 -0.60 5.68 -19.27
C ARG A 15 0.05 6.32 -18.06
N GLU A 16 -0.53 7.36 -17.49
CA GLU A 16 0.00 8.00 -16.28
C GLU A 16 0.13 7.02 -15.11
N LEU A 17 -0.85 6.13 -14.91
CA LEU A 17 -0.79 5.09 -13.87
C LEU A 17 0.28 4.02 -14.17
N LEU A 18 0.44 3.63 -15.44
CA LEU A 18 1.42 2.62 -15.86
C LEU A 18 2.87 3.04 -15.58
N HIS A 19 3.19 4.35 -15.62
CA HIS A 19 4.51 4.86 -15.25
C HIS A 19 4.92 4.49 -13.81
N TYR A 20 3.94 4.25 -12.94
CA TYR A 20 4.16 3.95 -11.53
C TYR A 20 3.77 2.51 -11.17
N ARG A 21 3.57 1.62 -12.16
CA ARG A 21 3.12 0.25 -11.90
C ARG A 21 4.19 -0.55 -11.13
N ARG A 22 3.80 -1.20 -10.03
CA ARG A 22 4.63 -2.22 -9.35
C ARG A 22 4.62 -3.52 -10.15
N ARG A 23 5.79 -4.12 -10.36
CA ARG A 23 5.96 -5.34 -11.17
C ARG A 23 6.53 -6.49 -10.33
N PHE A 24 6.25 -7.73 -10.74
CA PHE A 24 6.88 -8.87 -10.09
C PHE A 24 8.37 -8.92 -10.49
N PRO A 25 9.30 -9.08 -9.53
CA PRO A 25 10.69 -9.22 -9.87
C PRO A 25 10.93 -10.56 -10.57
N GLY A 26 11.70 -10.53 -11.68
CA GLY A 26 12.08 -11.73 -12.42
C GLY A 26 11.03 -12.27 -13.40
N ASP A 27 10.02 -11.47 -13.77
CA ASP A 27 9.14 -11.78 -14.91
C ASP A 27 9.86 -11.40 -16.22
N ASP A 28 10.00 -12.37 -17.13
CA ASP A 28 10.66 -12.19 -18.44
C ASP A 28 9.71 -11.56 -19.50
N THR A 29 8.44 -11.36 -19.15
CA THR A 29 7.45 -10.74 -20.04
C THR A 29 7.87 -9.31 -20.38
N SER A 30 7.82 -8.95 -21.66
CA SER A 30 8.17 -7.59 -22.08
C SER A 30 7.21 -6.55 -21.47
N ILE A 31 7.75 -5.37 -21.13
CA ILE A 31 6.96 -4.26 -20.56
C ILE A 31 5.73 -3.94 -21.43
N ALA A 32 5.89 -3.95 -22.76
CA ALA A 32 4.82 -3.64 -23.70
C ALA A 32 3.68 -4.70 -23.68
N GLU A 33 4.03 -5.97 -23.54
CA GLU A 33 3.04 -7.06 -23.46
C GLU A 33 2.26 -7.01 -22.14
N GLU A 34 2.95 -6.75 -21.03
CA GLU A 34 2.29 -6.57 -19.73
C GLU A 34 1.31 -5.38 -19.77
N GLU A 35 1.75 -4.24 -20.31
CA GLU A 35 0.93 -3.03 -20.41
C GLU A 35 -0.29 -3.22 -21.32
N LEU A 36 -0.17 -4.00 -22.39
CA LEU A 36 -1.30 -4.37 -23.23
C LEU A 36 -2.37 -5.13 -22.43
N ARG A 37 -1.96 -6.12 -21.63
CA ARG A 37 -2.88 -6.92 -20.81
C ARG A 37 -3.52 -6.10 -19.69
N VAL A 38 -2.74 -5.26 -19.01
CA VAL A 38 -3.26 -4.32 -18.00
C VAL A 38 -4.26 -3.35 -18.64
N THR A 39 -3.99 -2.88 -19.87
CA THR A 39 -4.89 -2.00 -20.61
C THR A 39 -6.24 -2.64 -20.86
N GLN A 40 -6.29 -3.92 -21.22
CA GLN A 40 -7.55 -4.64 -21.45
C GLN A 40 -8.44 -4.69 -20.21
N VAL A 41 -7.86 -4.73 -19.01
CA VAL A 41 -8.62 -4.77 -17.75
C VAL A 41 -8.99 -3.37 -17.25
N GLN A 42 -8.02 -2.45 -17.25
CA GLN A 42 -8.15 -1.17 -16.55
C GLN A 42 -8.80 -0.07 -17.41
N LEU A 43 -8.57 -0.07 -18.73
CA LEU A 43 -9.09 0.99 -19.61
C LEU A 43 -10.63 1.05 -19.61
N PRO A 44 -11.39 -0.07 -19.69
CA PRO A 44 -12.86 0.00 -19.62
C PRO A 44 -13.37 0.59 -18.30
N ARG A 45 -12.67 0.34 -17.19
CA ARG A 45 -13.04 0.85 -15.86
C ARG A 45 -12.82 2.36 -15.76
N ILE A 46 -11.68 2.85 -16.25
CA ILE A 46 -11.38 4.29 -16.33
C ILE A 46 -12.39 4.98 -17.26
N ARG A 47 -12.63 4.40 -18.44
CA ARG A 47 -13.55 4.92 -19.44
C ARG A 47 -14.96 5.08 -18.89
N ALA A 48 -15.44 4.14 -18.07
CA ALA A 48 -16.77 4.21 -17.46
C ALA A 48 -16.99 5.51 -16.66
N PHE A 49 -16.00 5.98 -15.90
CA PHE A 49 -16.11 7.27 -15.20
C PHE A 49 -16.16 8.45 -16.17
N ILE A 50 -15.31 8.44 -17.19
CA ILE A 50 -15.17 9.52 -18.18
C ILE A 50 -16.40 9.63 -19.07
N GLU A 51 -17.00 8.50 -19.45
CA GLU A 51 -18.24 8.46 -20.22
C GLU A 51 -19.40 9.11 -19.48
N ASN A 52 -19.44 8.95 -18.16
CA ASN A 52 -20.44 9.51 -17.26
C ASN A 52 -20.05 10.89 -16.67
N GLU A 53 -18.91 11.45 -17.09
CA GLU A 53 -18.38 12.73 -16.58
C GLU A 53 -18.25 12.77 -15.04
N GLN A 54 -17.97 11.61 -14.45
CA GLN A 54 -17.82 11.42 -13.00
C GLN A 54 -16.36 11.52 -12.57
N ARG A 55 -16.13 12.04 -11.37
CA ARG A 55 -14.80 11.96 -10.74
C ARG A 55 -14.36 10.50 -10.66
N ILE A 56 -13.13 10.22 -11.06
CA ILE A 56 -12.58 8.87 -11.01
C ILE A 56 -12.30 8.52 -9.55
N GLU A 57 -12.90 7.44 -9.07
CA GLU A 57 -12.68 6.95 -7.72
C GLU A 57 -11.65 5.81 -7.74
N PHE A 58 -10.61 5.97 -6.94
CA PHE A 58 -9.62 4.93 -6.66
C PHE A 58 -9.75 4.50 -5.20
N VAL A 59 -9.52 3.22 -4.95
CA VAL A 59 -9.39 2.68 -3.58
C VAL A 59 -8.03 2.02 -3.42
N LEU A 60 -7.33 2.33 -2.33
CA LEU A 60 -5.97 1.89 -2.08
C LEU A 60 -5.85 1.34 -0.65
N PRO A 61 -5.89 0.01 -0.45
CA PRO A 61 -5.54 -0.59 0.83
C PRO A 61 -4.06 -0.33 1.15
N ALA A 62 -3.80 0.52 2.14
CA ALA A 62 -2.46 1.04 2.45
C ALA A 62 -2.45 1.78 3.79
N PHE A 63 -1.24 2.09 4.26
CA PHE A 63 -0.97 2.87 5.49
C PHE A 63 -1.61 2.26 6.76
N PRO A 64 -1.35 0.98 7.09
CA PRO A 64 -1.91 0.34 8.27
C PRO A 64 -1.34 0.89 9.59
N THR A 65 0.00 0.85 9.69
CA THR A 65 0.83 1.22 10.85
C THR A 65 2.30 1.07 10.42
N LYS A 66 3.23 1.77 11.09
CA LYS A 66 4.66 1.44 11.00
C LYS A 66 4.94 0.02 11.46
N SER A 67 5.95 -0.62 10.86
CA SER A 67 6.52 -1.88 11.33
C SER A 67 6.88 -1.79 12.82
N PRO A 68 6.58 -2.81 13.64
CA PRO A 68 7.00 -2.85 15.04
C PRO A 68 8.52 -3.02 15.19
N ASN A 69 9.23 -3.39 14.12
CA ASN A 69 10.68 -3.53 14.13
C ASN A 69 11.37 -2.19 13.84
N THR A 70 11.93 -1.57 14.87
CA THR A 70 12.69 -0.31 14.73
C THR A 70 14.00 -0.47 13.94
N ASN A 71 14.44 -1.68 13.61
CA ASN A 71 15.53 -1.87 12.63
C ASN A 71 15.06 -1.61 11.19
N LYS A 72 13.75 -1.58 10.93
CA LYS A 72 13.16 -1.32 9.59
C LYS A 72 12.73 0.13 9.40
N VAL A 73 12.28 0.78 10.48
CA VAL A 73 11.66 2.12 10.47
C VAL A 73 12.31 3.02 11.52
N ILE A 74 12.14 4.34 11.40
CA ILE A 74 12.75 5.31 12.33
C ILE A 74 12.02 5.32 13.68
N GLY A 75 10.69 5.21 13.66
CA GLY A 75 9.82 5.21 14.84
C GLY A 75 8.44 4.62 14.54
N ALA A 76 7.50 4.80 15.47
CA ALA A 76 6.14 4.25 15.35
C ALA A 76 5.15 5.17 14.62
N VAL A 77 5.52 6.44 14.39
CA VAL A 77 4.68 7.44 13.71
C VAL A 77 5.03 7.57 12.23
N PRO A 78 4.09 8.02 11.39
CA PRO A 78 4.39 8.44 10.02
C PRO A 78 5.55 9.44 9.96
N ASP A 79 6.47 9.24 9.02
CA ASP A 79 7.64 10.09 8.83
C ASP A 79 7.68 10.66 7.40
N MET A 80 8.85 11.08 6.91
CA MET A 80 8.99 11.64 5.57
C MET A 80 8.57 10.64 4.47
N ALA A 81 8.68 9.33 4.71
CA ALA A 81 8.27 8.33 3.73
C ALA A 81 6.76 8.38 3.46
N GLU A 82 5.95 8.43 4.52
CA GLU A 82 4.50 8.60 4.39
C GLU A 82 4.17 9.98 3.81
N ARG A 83 4.80 11.06 4.29
CA ARG A 83 4.56 12.42 3.79
C ARG A 83 4.74 12.51 2.27
N LEU A 84 5.88 12.04 1.75
CA LEU A 84 6.17 12.08 0.31
C LEU A 84 5.21 11.20 -0.49
N SER A 85 4.85 10.03 0.05
CA SER A 85 3.88 9.12 -0.57
C SER A 85 2.49 9.76 -0.70
N LEU A 86 2.00 10.42 0.34
CA LEU A 86 0.72 11.13 0.33
C LEU A 86 0.75 12.33 -0.64
N ILE A 87 1.83 13.11 -0.65
CA ILE A 87 2.03 14.20 -1.62
C ILE A 87 1.98 13.66 -3.05
N PHE A 88 2.67 12.55 -3.32
CA PHE A 88 2.65 11.91 -4.64
C PHE A 88 1.23 11.50 -5.07
N LEU A 89 0.50 10.78 -4.21
CA LEU A 89 -0.85 10.31 -4.53
C LEU A 89 -1.80 11.48 -4.79
N ASN A 90 -1.74 12.53 -3.96
CA ASN A 90 -2.55 13.74 -4.19
C ASN A 90 -2.17 14.44 -5.49
N SER A 91 -0.86 14.56 -5.77
CA SER A 91 -0.36 15.18 -7.01
C SER A 91 -0.76 14.40 -8.26
N LEU A 92 -0.85 13.07 -8.18
CA LEU A 92 -1.38 12.23 -9.26
C LEU A 92 -2.83 12.61 -9.58
N CYS A 93 -3.69 12.76 -8.58
CA CYS A 93 -5.07 13.22 -8.79
C CYS A 93 -5.14 14.64 -9.38
N GLN A 94 -4.29 15.55 -8.91
CA GLN A 94 -4.21 16.92 -9.43
C GLN A 94 -3.79 16.93 -10.91
N ARG A 95 -2.80 16.12 -11.30
CA ARG A 95 -2.35 16.02 -12.70
C ARG A 95 -3.45 15.49 -13.61
N ILE A 96 -4.21 14.48 -13.18
CA ILE A 96 -5.39 14.00 -13.91
C ILE A 96 -6.41 15.14 -14.09
N GLN A 97 -6.65 15.93 -13.05
CA GLN A 97 -7.63 17.03 -13.10
C GLN A 97 -7.28 18.12 -14.13
N LEU A 98 -6.00 18.33 -14.45
CA LEU A 98 -5.57 19.32 -15.44
C LEU A 98 -6.15 19.07 -16.84
N TYR A 99 -6.48 17.82 -17.17
CA TYR A 99 -6.99 17.45 -18.49
C TYR A 99 -8.30 16.62 -18.45
N TYR A 100 -8.78 16.30 -17.25
CA TYR A 100 -10.12 15.74 -17.01
C TYR A 100 -10.77 16.52 -15.85
N PRO A 101 -11.62 17.53 -16.11
CA PRO A 101 -12.09 18.47 -15.07
C PRO A 101 -12.72 17.86 -13.81
N PRO A 102 -13.52 16.77 -13.88
CA PRO A 102 -14.01 16.08 -12.67
C PRO A 102 -12.88 15.53 -11.79
N GLY A 103 -11.71 15.26 -12.38
CA GLY A 103 -10.51 14.82 -11.70
C GLY A 103 -10.59 13.39 -11.19
N ALA A 104 -9.79 13.13 -10.16
CA ALA A 104 -9.71 11.86 -9.47
C ALA A 104 -9.68 12.06 -7.96
N HIS A 105 -10.03 11.00 -7.23
CA HIS A 105 -9.95 10.92 -5.77
C HIS A 105 -9.45 9.53 -5.37
N ILE A 106 -8.56 9.47 -4.39
CA ILE A 106 -8.07 8.19 -3.83
C ILE A 106 -8.57 8.07 -2.40
N VAL A 107 -9.33 7.02 -2.15
CA VAL A 107 -9.69 6.58 -0.80
C VAL A 107 -8.63 5.61 -0.30
N ILE A 108 -7.86 6.05 0.69
CA ILE A 108 -6.88 5.22 1.41
C ILE A 108 -7.66 4.32 2.37
N CYS A 109 -7.74 3.04 2.05
CA CYS A 109 -8.47 2.06 2.82
C CYS A 109 -7.57 1.39 3.87
N SER A 110 -7.29 2.11 4.96
CA SER A 110 -6.41 1.66 6.04
C SER A 110 -6.78 0.26 6.54
N ASP A 111 -5.79 -0.62 6.54
CA ASP A 111 -5.91 -2.03 6.92
C ASP A 111 -5.21 -2.33 8.26
N GLY A 112 -4.88 -1.31 9.06
CA GLY A 112 -4.26 -1.49 10.37
C GLY A 112 -5.11 -2.34 11.32
N HIS A 113 -6.35 -1.94 11.56
CA HIS A 113 -7.28 -2.67 12.45
C HIS A 113 -7.72 -4.03 11.89
N VAL A 114 -7.52 -4.26 10.59
CA VAL A 114 -7.74 -5.57 9.97
C VAL A 114 -6.70 -6.58 10.47
N PHE A 115 -5.47 -6.14 10.76
CA PHE A 115 -4.34 -7.05 11.03
C PHE A 115 -3.76 -7.00 12.44
N GLY A 116 -4.11 -6.04 13.30
CA GLY A 116 -3.41 -5.71 14.55
C GLY A 116 -2.80 -6.89 15.32
N ASP A 117 -3.61 -7.88 15.70
CA ASP A 117 -3.19 -9.11 16.38
C ASP A 117 -2.21 -9.99 15.56
N LEU A 118 -2.44 -10.13 14.25
CA LEU A 118 -1.60 -10.91 13.35
C LEU A 118 -0.25 -10.26 13.05
N ILE A 119 -0.16 -8.93 13.09
CA ILE A 119 1.10 -8.18 12.93
C ILE A 119 1.71 -7.77 14.27
N ARG A 120 1.05 -8.09 15.40
CA ARG A 120 1.47 -7.78 16.77
C ARG A 120 1.65 -6.29 17.03
N VAL A 121 0.71 -5.49 16.55
CA VAL A 121 0.61 -4.05 16.83
C VAL A 121 -0.70 -3.80 17.55
N SER A 122 -0.66 -3.07 18.67
CA SER A 122 -1.88 -2.78 19.45
C SER A 122 -2.82 -1.87 18.68
N ASP A 123 -4.12 -2.02 18.91
CA ASP A 123 -5.12 -1.13 18.30
C ASP A 123 -4.92 0.34 18.71
N GLU A 124 -4.36 0.61 19.91
CA GLU A 124 -3.98 1.97 20.32
C GLU A 124 -2.87 2.56 19.43
N ALA A 125 -1.84 1.78 19.10
CA ALA A 125 -0.77 2.22 18.22
C ALA A 125 -1.29 2.44 16.78
N ILE A 126 -2.20 1.59 16.31
CA ILE A 126 -2.88 1.75 15.01
C ILE A 126 -3.71 3.05 15.01
N ASN A 127 -4.50 3.29 16.05
CA ASN A 127 -5.27 4.52 16.21
C ASN A 127 -4.38 5.77 16.21
N HIS A 128 -3.25 5.71 16.89
CA HIS A 128 -2.29 6.81 16.90
C HIS A 128 -1.71 7.04 15.51
N TYR A 129 -1.28 5.99 14.81
CA TYR A 129 -0.77 6.10 13.45
C TYR A 129 -1.82 6.67 12.48
N GLN A 130 -3.08 6.25 12.59
CA GLN A 130 -4.17 6.76 11.74
C GLN A 130 -4.43 8.25 11.96
N ARG A 131 -4.48 8.71 13.21
CA ARG A 131 -4.59 10.15 13.53
C ARG A 131 -3.42 10.94 12.94
N GLU A 132 -2.21 10.41 12.99
CA GLU A 132 -1.04 11.06 12.41
C GLU A 132 -1.07 11.09 10.87
N ILE A 133 -1.65 10.07 10.20
CA ILE A 133 -1.90 10.10 8.76
C ILE A 133 -2.91 11.19 8.41
N GLU A 134 -4.01 11.31 9.16
CA GLU A 134 -5.00 12.39 8.97
C GLU A 134 -4.37 13.77 9.17
N ASN A 135 -3.57 13.94 10.22
CA ASN A 135 -2.80 15.16 10.45
C ASN A 135 -1.88 15.48 9.26
N LEU A 136 -1.14 14.49 8.74
CA LEU A 136 -0.29 14.68 7.57
C LEU A 136 -1.08 15.08 6.32
N LEU A 137 -2.25 14.50 6.08
CA LEU A 137 -3.13 14.89 4.96
C LEU A 137 -3.51 16.38 5.05
N HIS A 138 -3.85 16.86 6.24
CA HIS A 138 -4.12 18.28 6.49
C HIS A 138 -2.88 19.15 6.28
N GLU A 139 -1.74 18.77 6.85
CA GLU A 139 -0.50 19.55 6.76
C GLU A 139 0.02 19.71 5.33
N VAL A 140 -0.10 18.67 4.51
CA VAL A 140 0.34 18.71 3.10
C VAL A 140 -0.72 19.29 2.16
N GLY A 141 -1.90 19.64 2.67
CA GLY A 141 -3.00 20.17 1.86
C GLY A 141 -3.54 19.16 0.85
N ALA A 142 -3.60 17.87 1.21
CA ALA A 142 -4.09 16.82 0.33
C ALA A 142 -5.63 16.86 0.22
N THR A 143 -6.13 17.50 -0.83
CA THR A 143 -7.58 17.67 -1.08
C THR A 143 -8.22 16.56 -1.91
N HIS A 144 -7.42 15.68 -2.52
CA HIS A 144 -7.88 14.56 -3.37
C HIS A 144 -7.77 13.19 -2.70
N LEU A 145 -7.45 13.17 -1.40
CA LEU A 145 -7.29 11.96 -0.61
C LEU A 145 -8.29 11.95 0.53
N SER A 146 -8.79 10.78 0.87
CA SER A 146 -9.54 10.54 2.11
C SER A 146 -9.13 9.21 2.72
N VAL A 147 -9.41 9.00 4.00
CA VAL A 147 -9.19 7.72 4.68
C VAL A 147 -10.52 6.99 4.85
N PHE A 148 -10.47 5.66 4.78
CA PHE A 148 -11.58 4.77 5.11
C PHE A 148 -11.03 3.59 5.93
N ASN A 149 -11.51 3.44 7.15
CA ASN A 149 -11.08 2.44 8.12
C ASN A 149 -12.13 1.35 8.26
N LEU A 150 -11.75 0.24 8.91
CA LEU A 150 -12.67 -0.85 9.24
C LEU A 150 -13.87 -0.36 10.08
N GLY A 151 -13.64 0.59 10.98
CA GLY A 151 -14.68 1.21 11.80
C GLY A 151 -15.64 2.13 11.03
N ASP A 152 -15.33 2.53 9.80
CA ASP A 152 -16.19 3.41 9.01
C ASP A 152 -17.26 2.64 8.22
N VAL A 153 -17.17 1.31 8.20
CA VAL A 153 -18.11 0.45 7.49
C VAL A 153 -19.47 0.48 8.22
N LYS A 154 -20.53 0.81 7.49
CA LYS A 154 -21.90 0.76 8.01
C LYS A 154 -22.23 -0.65 8.55
N GLY A 155 -22.69 -0.72 9.79
CA GLY A 155 -22.94 -1.99 10.51
C GLY A 155 -21.74 -2.49 11.32
N LEU A 156 -20.53 -1.99 11.06
CA LEU A 156 -19.35 -2.18 11.91
C LEU A 156 -19.11 -0.95 12.81
N ALA A 157 -19.49 0.24 12.37
CA ALA A 157 -19.28 1.49 13.09
C ALA A 157 -19.85 1.51 14.53
N GLU A 158 -20.82 0.65 14.83
CA GLU A 158 -21.43 0.50 16.16
C GLU A 158 -20.54 -0.26 17.17
N HIS A 159 -19.41 -0.81 16.71
CA HIS A 159 -18.49 -1.66 17.49
C HIS A 159 -17.05 -1.13 17.49
N THR A 160 -16.87 0.18 17.32
CA THR A 160 -15.54 0.82 17.26
C THR A 160 -14.77 0.80 18.58
N ASP A 161 -15.41 0.36 19.66
CA ASP A 161 -14.84 0.06 20.97
C ASP A 161 -14.30 -1.38 21.11
N ASP A 162 -14.63 -2.30 20.19
CA ASP A 162 -14.17 -3.70 20.19
C ASP A 162 -13.60 -4.12 18.82
N TYR A 163 -12.31 -3.89 18.62
CA TYR A 163 -11.62 -4.25 17.37
C TYR A 163 -11.54 -5.76 17.13
N ASP A 164 -11.58 -6.60 18.17
CA ASP A 164 -11.62 -8.05 18.00
C ASP A 164 -12.96 -8.52 17.45
N LEU A 165 -14.07 -7.90 17.87
CA LEU A 165 -15.37 -8.09 17.24
C LEU A 165 -15.35 -7.61 15.79
N LEU A 166 -14.79 -6.43 15.50
CA LEU A 166 -14.69 -5.93 14.13
C LEU A 166 -13.93 -6.88 13.20
N ARG A 167 -12.79 -7.40 13.65
CA ARG A 167 -12.00 -8.40 12.91
C ARG A 167 -12.80 -9.68 12.66
N ARG A 168 -13.54 -10.16 13.67
CA ARG A 168 -14.41 -11.34 13.51
C ARG A 168 -15.54 -11.09 12.50
N LEU A 169 -16.26 -9.97 12.60
CA LEU A 169 -17.33 -9.61 11.67
C LEU A 169 -16.81 -9.48 10.22
N LEU A 170 -15.61 -8.93 10.04
CA LEU A 170 -14.95 -8.90 8.73
C LEU A 170 -14.70 -10.30 8.18
N VAL A 171 -14.12 -11.20 8.99
CA VAL A 171 -13.82 -12.57 8.57
C VAL A 171 -15.11 -13.32 8.26
N ASP A 172 -16.10 -13.27 9.16
CA ASP A 172 -17.38 -13.98 9.01
C ASP A 172 -18.18 -13.50 7.79
N GLY A 173 -18.12 -12.20 7.49
CA GLY A 173 -18.88 -11.62 6.38
C GLY A 173 -18.19 -11.71 5.01
N TYR A 174 -16.87 -11.82 4.97
CA TYR A 174 -16.11 -11.55 3.74
C TYR A 174 -14.95 -12.50 3.44
N ALA A 175 -14.56 -13.38 4.36
CA ALA A 175 -13.44 -14.31 4.16
C ALA A 175 -13.90 -15.71 3.75
N GLU A 176 -13.07 -16.39 2.96
CA GLU A 176 -13.08 -17.85 2.89
C GLU A 176 -12.33 -18.44 4.10
N SER A 177 -12.50 -19.74 4.38
CA SER A 177 -11.77 -20.41 5.45
C SER A 177 -10.26 -20.42 5.18
N GLU A 178 -9.43 -20.41 6.24
CA GLU A 178 -7.97 -20.48 6.07
C GLU A 178 -7.51 -21.67 5.23
N GLU A 179 -8.23 -22.80 5.31
CA GLU A 179 -7.91 -23.99 4.52
C GLU A 179 -8.14 -23.75 3.02
N ALA A 180 -9.23 -23.09 2.65
CA ALA A 180 -9.50 -22.70 1.27
C ALA A 180 -8.46 -21.70 0.75
N ILE A 181 -8.08 -20.72 1.58
CA ILE A 181 -7.03 -19.74 1.26
C ILE A 181 -5.70 -20.45 1.00
N LYS A 182 -5.29 -21.39 1.86
CA LYS A 182 -4.06 -22.19 1.66
C LYS A 182 -4.12 -22.96 0.35
N GLN A 183 -5.24 -23.63 0.08
CA GLN A 183 -5.40 -24.36 -1.17
C GLN A 183 -5.25 -23.45 -2.37
N GLN A 184 -5.86 -22.26 -2.37
CA GLN A 184 -5.74 -21.27 -3.44
C GLN A 184 -4.29 -20.78 -3.62
N LEU A 185 -3.60 -20.42 -2.53
CA LEU A 185 -2.22 -19.94 -2.59
C LEU A 185 -1.24 -20.98 -3.16
N MET A 186 -1.55 -22.27 -3.02
CA MET A 186 -0.72 -23.36 -3.52
C MET A 186 -1.03 -23.76 -4.98
N ARG A 187 -2.04 -23.14 -5.63
CA ARG A 187 -2.44 -23.51 -7.01
C ARG A 187 -1.46 -23.06 -8.08
N ASP A 188 -0.86 -21.89 -7.91
CA ASP A 188 -0.01 -21.26 -8.92
C ASP A 188 1.19 -20.54 -8.29
N GLU A 189 2.15 -20.16 -9.14
CA GLU A 189 3.37 -19.51 -8.72
C GLU A 189 3.12 -18.13 -8.07
N GLN A 190 2.11 -17.40 -8.55
CA GLN A 190 1.79 -16.07 -8.04
C GLN A 190 1.25 -16.12 -6.60
N GLY A 191 0.37 -17.09 -6.30
CA GLY A 191 -0.09 -17.39 -4.95
C GLY A 191 1.06 -17.75 -4.01
N LEU A 192 2.00 -18.58 -4.48
CA LEU A 192 3.18 -18.94 -3.71
C LEU A 192 4.11 -17.74 -3.48
N MET A 193 4.28 -16.86 -4.48
CA MET A 193 5.04 -15.62 -4.35
C MET A 193 4.42 -14.69 -3.30
N LEU A 194 3.10 -14.50 -3.33
CA LEU A 194 2.40 -13.71 -2.31
C LEU A 194 2.61 -14.31 -0.91
N TYR A 195 2.41 -15.62 -0.75
CA TYR A 195 2.62 -16.29 0.53
C TYR A 195 4.06 -16.12 1.07
N ARG A 196 5.06 -16.27 0.19
CA ARG A 196 6.47 -16.06 0.52
C ARG A 196 6.76 -14.60 0.90
N ALA A 197 6.20 -13.63 0.18
CA ALA A 197 6.37 -12.21 0.47
C ALA A 197 5.78 -11.83 1.83
N ILE A 198 4.53 -12.22 2.11
CA ILE A 198 3.88 -11.97 3.40
C ILE A 198 4.63 -12.66 4.54
N THR A 199 5.05 -13.92 4.35
CA THR A 199 5.87 -14.63 5.35
C THR A 199 7.18 -13.89 5.63
N ARG A 200 7.86 -13.40 4.59
CA ARG A 200 9.10 -12.62 4.74
C ARG A 200 8.86 -11.33 5.52
N PHE A 201 7.78 -10.61 5.24
CA PHE A 201 7.43 -9.39 5.98
C PHE A 201 7.20 -9.66 7.47
N LEU A 202 6.37 -10.65 7.79
CA LEU A 202 6.08 -11.01 9.17
C LEU A 202 7.33 -11.52 9.91
N TYR A 203 8.20 -12.24 9.21
CA TYR A 203 9.49 -12.66 9.74
C TYR A 203 10.37 -11.45 10.07
N GLU A 204 10.60 -10.56 9.10
CA GLU A 204 11.42 -9.36 9.28
C GLU A 204 10.84 -8.44 10.38
N ASP A 205 9.52 -8.30 10.48
CA ASP A 205 8.86 -7.52 11.55
C ASP A 205 9.02 -8.16 12.93
N SER A 206 9.19 -9.48 13.00
CA SER A 206 9.37 -10.17 14.27
C SER A 206 10.83 -10.19 14.74
N GLN A 207 11.78 -9.72 13.92
CA GLN A 207 13.20 -9.57 14.28
C GLN A 207 13.43 -8.29 15.10
N LEU A 208 12.70 -8.15 16.20
CA LEU A 208 12.75 -7.00 17.09
C LEU A 208 14.15 -6.82 17.71
N PRO A 209 14.59 -5.59 17.98
CA PRO A 209 15.83 -5.35 18.72
C PRO A 209 15.81 -6.09 20.06
N GLY A 210 16.89 -6.81 20.37
CA GLY A 210 17.01 -7.58 21.60
C GLY A 210 16.30 -8.94 21.60
N TYR A 211 15.66 -9.36 20.50
CA TYR A 211 15.13 -10.72 20.39
C TYR A 211 16.26 -11.76 20.50
N SER A 212 16.15 -12.65 21.48
CA SER A 212 17.16 -13.68 21.79
C SER A 212 16.75 -15.10 21.38
N GLY A 213 15.57 -15.26 20.76
CA GLY A 213 15.09 -16.57 20.30
C GLY A 213 15.71 -16.98 18.95
N SER A 214 15.29 -18.13 18.42
CA SER A 214 15.86 -18.64 17.17
C SER A 214 15.16 -18.07 15.93
N ASN A 215 15.93 -17.88 14.84
CA ASN A 215 15.39 -17.51 13.52
C ASN A 215 14.41 -18.58 13.00
N ALA A 216 14.65 -19.86 13.30
CA ALA A 216 13.75 -20.95 12.91
C ALA A 216 12.37 -20.83 13.58
N ALA A 217 12.32 -20.42 14.85
CA ALA A 217 11.06 -20.17 15.56
C ALA A 217 10.31 -18.98 14.95
N LEU A 218 10.99 -17.87 14.66
CA LEU A 218 10.40 -16.72 13.96
C LEU A 218 9.86 -17.10 12.59
N GLN A 219 10.62 -17.88 11.82
CA GLN A 219 10.21 -18.33 10.50
C GLN A 219 8.97 -19.23 10.55
N LYS A 220 8.87 -20.09 11.56
CA LYS A 220 7.71 -20.96 11.78
C LYS A 220 6.48 -20.14 12.17
N ASP A 221 6.62 -19.21 13.10
CA ASP A 221 5.58 -18.30 13.55
C ASP A 221 5.07 -17.39 12.41
N ALA A 222 5.98 -16.81 11.62
CA ALA A 222 5.63 -16.01 10.46
C ALA A 222 4.83 -16.79 9.42
N LYS A 223 5.20 -18.06 9.15
CA LYS A 223 4.44 -18.95 8.25
C LYS A 223 3.02 -19.23 8.78
N GLN A 224 2.88 -19.44 10.09
CA GLN A 224 1.58 -19.67 10.71
C GLN A 224 0.65 -18.46 10.57
N ARG A 225 1.18 -17.26 10.80
CA ARG A 225 0.39 -16.01 10.72
C ARG A 225 0.13 -15.55 9.28
N ALA A 226 1.01 -15.87 8.33
CA ALA A 226 0.90 -15.41 6.94
C ALA A 226 -0.44 -15.78 6.28
N CYS A 227 -0.98 -16.96 6.58
CA CYS A 227 -2.28 -17.37 6.06
C CYS A 227 -3.42 -16.46 6.56
N GLY A 228 -3.45 -16.17 7.86
CA GLY A 228 -4.43 -15.25 8.44
C GLY A 228 -4.32 -13.84 7.87
N VAL A 229 -3.09 -13.33 7.65
CA VAL A 229 -2.88 -12.01 7.05
C VAL A 229 -3.42 -11.96 5.63
N ILE A 230 -3.16 -12.99 4.82
CA ILE A 230 -3.69 -13.06 3.45
C ILE A 230 -5.22 -13.19 3.47
N GLN A 231 -5.77 -14.06 4.31
CA GLN A 231 -7.22 -14.22 4.47
C GLN A 231 -7.89 -12.89 4.76
N ARG A 232 -7.39 -12.15 5.76
CA ARG A 232 -7.98 -10.85 6.12
C ARG A 232 -7.74 -9.76 5.08
N SER A 233 -6.60 -9.81 4.38
CA SER A 233 -6.33 -8.90 3.26
C SER A 233 -7.33 -9.11 2.12
N TRP A 234 -7.69 -10.38 1.83
CA TRP A 234 -8.70 -10.70 0.83
C TRP A 234 -10.11 -10.39 1.31
N ALA A 235 -10.43 -10.64 2.59
CA ALA A 235 -11.70 -10.26 3.21
C ALA A 235 -11.94 -8.75 3.15
N TRP A 236 -10.93 -7.96 3.55
CA TRP A 236 -10.94 -6.51 3.38
C TRP A 236 -11.10 -6.13 1.91
N GLY A 237 -10.39 -6.86 1.03
CA GLY A 237 -10.52 -6.71 -0.41
C GLY A 237 -11.94 -6.88 -0.94
N ASN A 238 -12.65 -7.89 -0.44
CA ASN A 238 -14.02 -8.24 -0.81
C ASN A 238 -15.02 -7.23 -0.25
N LEU A 239 -14.85 -6.80 1.00
CA LEU A 239 -15.65 -5.74 1.61
C LEU A 239 -15.57 -4.45 0.80
N LEU A 240 -14.35 -4.02 0.48
CA LEU A 240 -14.15 -2.81 -0.33
C LEU A 240 -14.73 -2.93 -1.74
N ALA A 241 -14.77 -4.13 -2.32
CA ALA A 241 -15.40 -4.34 -3.63
C ALA A 241 -16.93 -4.18 -3.56
N GLN A 242 -17.56 -4.49 -2.43
CA GLN A 242 -18.99 -4.21 -2.21
C GLN A 242 -19.23 -2.73 -1.90
N HIS A 243 -18.37 -2.11 -1.11
CA HIS A 243 -18.52 -0.71 -0.71
C HIS A 243 -18.20 0.29 -1.83
N PHE A 244 -17.22 -0.04 -2.68
CA PHE A 244 -16.74 0.79 -3.79
C PHE A 244 -16.70 0.01 -5.11
N PRO A 245 -17.85 -0.43 -5.64
CA PRO A 245 -17.91 -1.40 -6.76
C PRO A 245 -17.31 -0.87 -8.07
N ALA A 246 -17.50 0.42 -8.34
CA ALA A 246 -16.99 1.08 -9.54
C ALA A 246 -15.51 1.48 -9.43
N ALA A 247 -14.98 1.63 -8.20
CA ALA A 247 -13.66 2.22 -7.99
C ALA A 247 -12.54 1.38 -8.63
N ILE A 248 -11.52 2.06 -9.14
CA ILE A 248 -10.31 1.41 -9.64
C ILE A 248 -9.51 0.93 -8.43
N ARG A 249 -9.19 -0.38 -8.40
CA ARG A 249 -8.54 -1.03 -7.25
C ARG A 249 -7.03 -0.85 -7.37
N LEU A 250 -6.47 0.09 -6.62
CA LEU A 250 -5.03 0.20 -6.47
C LEU A 250 -4.53 -0.79 -5.40
N SER A 251 -3.25 -1.08 -5.42
CA SER A 251 -2.57 -1.98 -4.48
C SER A 251 -1.15 -1.48 -4.22
N ILE A 252 -0.61 -1.75 -3.04
CA ILE A 252 0.80 -1.51 -2.72
C ILE A 252 1.70 -2.71 -3.00
N HIS A 253 1.14 -3.80 -3.51
CA HIS A 253 1.88 -4.98 -3.95
C HIS A 253 1.84 -5.10 -5.47
N PRO A 254 2.84 -5.74 -6.10
CA PRO A 254 2.73 -6.20 -7.48
C PRO A 254 1.45 -7.02 -7.68
N GLN A 255 0.85 -6.91 -8.87
CA GLN A 255 -0.38 -7.61 -9.22
C GLN A 255 -0.24 -8.28 -10.58
N PRO A 256 -0.91 -9.42 -10.79
CA PRO A 256 -1.02 -10.05 -12.11
C PRO A 256 -1.60 -9.05 -13.12
N VAL A 257 -1.14 -9.13 -14.37
CA VAL A 257 -1.53 -8.18 -15.42
C VAL A 257 -3.01 -8.26 -15.82
N ASP A 258 -3.68 -9.37 -15.49
CA ASP A 258 -5.11 -9.61 -15.66
C ASP A 258 -5.94 -9.36 -14.37
N SER A 259 -5.30 -8.89 -13.29
CA SER A 259 -5.97 -8.58 -12.03
C SER A 259 -6.78 -7.29 -12.12
N LEU A 260 -7.92 -7.27 -11.42
CA LEU A 260 -8.65 -6.02 -11.16
C LEU A 260 -7.82 -5.03 -10.32
N LYS A 261 -6.90 -5.55 -9.50
CA LYS A 261 -6.00 -4.75 -8.67
C LYS A 261 -4.79 -4.32 -9.51
N MET A 262 -4.35 -3.09 -9.36
CA MET A 262 -3.15 -2.56 -10.00
C MET A 262 -2.17 -2.06 -8.93
N GLY A 263 -0.98 -2.65 -8.90
CA GLY A 263 0.09 -2.22 -8.01
C GLY A 263 0.61 -0.84 -8.40
N ILE A 264 0.75 0.08 -7.45
CA ILE A 264 1.25 1.45 -7.67
C ILE A 264 2.39 1.81 -6.72
N HIS A 265 3.47 2.36 -7.27
CA HIS A 265 4.56 2.97 -6.53
C HIS A 265 4.15 4.34 -6.02
N MET A 266 4.65 4.72 -4.84
CA MET A 266 4.38 6.03 -4.23
C MET A 266 5.64 6.87 -4.04
N MET A 267 6.80 6.20 -4.10
CA MET A 267 8.13 6.78 -4.03
C MET A 267 9.07 5.92 -4.88
N PRO A 268 10.13 6.50 -5.48
CA PRO A 268 11.15 5.72 -6.15
C PRO A 268 11.78 4.70 -5.20
N THR A 269 11.85 3.44 -5.60
CA THR A 269 12.48 2.38 -4.81
C THR A 269 13.01 1.28 -5.74
N LYS A 270 14.01 0.52 -5.27
CA LYS A 270 14.53 -0.66 -5.97
C LYS A 270 13.74 -1.94 -5.67
N ASP A 271 12.89 -1.92 -4.64
CA ASP A 271 12.13 -3.07 -4.18
C ASP A 271 10.63 -2.85 -4.40
N ASP A 272 10.06 -3.50 -5.42
CA ASP A 272 8.63 -3.45 -5.76
C ASP A 272 7.69 -3.89 -4.63
N TRP A 273 8.21 -4.49 -3.56
CA TRP A 273 7.45 -4.88 -2.38
C TRP A 273 7.59 -3.90 -1.22
N LEU A 274 8.55 -2.96 -1.27
CA LEU A 274 8.80 -2.02 -0.18
C LEU A 274 7.73 -0.93 -0.15
N THR A 275 7.29 -0.62 1.08
CA THR A 275 6.27 0.37 1.40
C THR A 275 6.77 1.33 2.49
N PRO A 276 6.24 2.56 2.55
CA PRO A 276 6.72 3.61 3.47
C PRO A 276 6.78 3.17 4.94
N TRP A 277 5.81 2.37 5.36
CA TRP A 277 5.71 1.88 6.73
C TRP A 277 6.61 0.69 7.06
N HIS A 278 7.40 0.21 6.09
CA HIS A 278 8.40 -0.85 6.26
C HIS A 278 9.83 -0.39 5.91
N GLY A 279 10.04 0.91 5.66
CA GLY A 279 11.31 1.46 5.28
C GLY A 279 11.48 2.90 5.75
N VAL A 280 12.43 3.59 5.12
CA VAL A 280 12.75 5.00 5.40
C VAL A 280 12.87 5.77 4.09
N ALA A 281 12.45 7.02 4.11
CA ALA A 281 12.87 7.98 3.11
C ALA A 281 14.36 8.25 3.27
N ALA A 282 15.09 8.28 2.17
CA ALA A 282 16.47 8.70 2.11
C ALA A 282 16.63 9.74 1.00
N ASN A 283 17.17 10.91 1.35
CA ASN A 283 17.59 11.93 0.40
C ASN A 283 19.01 11.57 -0.06
N VAL A 284 19.13 11.07 -1.29
CA VAL A 284 20.39 10.70 -1.92
C VAL A 284 20.71 11.75 -2.96
N ASN A 285 21.73 12.58 -2.70
CA ASN A 285 22.18 13.64 -3.61
C ASN A 285 21.03 14.55 -4.13
N GLY A 286 20.08 14.91 -3.26
CA GLY A 286 18.95 15.78 -3.58
C GLY A 286 17.69 15.06 -4.07
N GLN A 287 17.72 13.73 -4.21
CA GLN A 287 16.56 12.94 -4.63
C GLN A 287 16.10 12.00 -3.53
N PHE A 288 14.81 12.04 -3.21
CA PHE A 288 14.23 11.11 -2.25
C PHE A 288 13.93 9.75 -2.87
N VAL A 289 14.40 8.70 -2.20
CA VAL A 289 14.08 7.30 -2.51
C VAL A 289 13.62 6.59 -1.24
N LEU A 290 12.82 5.54 -1.40
CA LEU A 290 12.42 4.65 -0.31
C LEU A 290 13.36 3.43 -0.28
N MET A 291 13.98 3.17 0.87
CA MET A 291 14.87 2.02 1.07
C MET A 291 14.74 1.44 2.49
N LYS A 292 15.36 0.28 2.72
CA LYS A 292 15.39 -0.31 4.08
C LYS A 292 16.30 0.53 4.97
N ARG A 293 15.94 0.73 6.24
CA ARG A 293 16.74 1.52 7.20
C ARG A 293 18.19 1.04 7.30
N LYS A 294 18.41 -0.28 7.33
CA LYS A 294 19.76 -0.87 7.34
C LYS A 294 20.60 -0.48 6.11
N ASP A 295 19.97 -0.31 4.95
CA ASP A 295 20.68 0.04 3.71
C ASP A 295 21.08 1.51 3.77
N ALA A 296 20.20 2.39 4.26
CA ALA A 296 20.53 3.79 4.52
C ALA A 296 21.69 3.93 5.53
N GLN A 297 21.66 3.15 6.61
CA GLN A 297 22.74 3.11 7.61
C GLN A 297 24.07 2.58 7.02
N SER A 298 24.02 1.59 6.13
CA SER A 298 25.22 1.03 5.48
C SER A 298 25.86 1.97 4.47
N LEU A 299 25.14 3.01 4.06
CA LEU A 299 25.61 4.08 3.18
C LEU A 299 26.02 5.33 3.98
N ASP A 300 26.30 5.16 5.27
CA ASP A 300 26.65 6.25 6.20
C ASP A 300 25.60 7.37 6.23
N GLY A 301 24.33 7.02 6.05
CA GLY A 301 23.25 7.99 6.06
C GLY A 301 23.10 8.67 7.42
N GLU A 302 23.02 9.99 7.41
CA GLU A 302 22.78 10.80 8.60
C GLU A 302 21.27 10.94 8.86
N LEU A 303 20.84 10.70 10.10
CA LEU A 303 19.44 10.88 10.46
C LEU A 303 19.12 12.37 10.60
N VAL A 304 18.22 12.86 9.76
CA VAL A 304 17.74 14.24 9.79
C VAL A 304 16.53 14.35 10.71
N GLU A 305 16.53 15.38 11.55
CA GLU A 305 15.38 15.77 12.36
C GLU A 305 14.70 17.01 11.78
N ILE A 306 13.37 17.02 11.78
CA ILE A 306 12.55 18.17 11.43
C ILE A 306 11.70 18.51 12.66
N ARG A 307 11.80 19.75 13.15
CA ARG A 307 11.07 20.22 14.36
C ARG A 307 11.32 19.34 15.59
N GLY A 308 12.54 18.79 15.73
CA GLY A 308 12.93 17.93 16.86
C GLY A 308 12.38 16.51 16.79
N ALA A 309 11.83 16.08 15.64
CA ALA A 309 11.40 14.71 15.40
C ALA A 309 12.23 14.08 14.27
N PRO A 310 12.69 12.82 14.42
CA PRO A 310 13.34 12.07 13.35
C PRO A 310 12.47 11.99 12.09
N SER A 311 13.07 12.25 10.92
CA SER A 311 12.32 12.44 9.67
C SER A 311 12.74 11.50 8.55
N HIS A 312 14.02 11.50 8.18
CA HIS A 312 14.56 10.75 7.04
C HIS A 312 16.08 10.64 7.16
N TYR A 313 16.70 9.88 6.26
CA TYR A 313 18.15 9.83 6.13
C TYR A 313 18.65 10.77 5.03
N LEU A 314 19.78 11.45 5.25
CA LEU A 314 20.55 12.16 4.23
C LEU A 314 21.77 11.33 3.86
N ILE A 315 22.01 11.12 2.57
CA ILE A 315 23.12 10.33 2.06
C ILE A 315 23.85 11.15 0.99
N GLU A 316 25.07 11.55 1.29
CA GLU A 316 25.96 12.22 0.34
C GLU A 316 26.88 11.18 -0.32
N GLN A 317 26.60 10.83 -1.58
CA GLN A 317 27.49 9.96 -2.34
C GLN A 317 28.41 10.80 -3.22
N PRO A 318 29.71 10.48 -3.32
CA PRO A 318 30.62 11.17 -4.23
C PRO A 318 30.05 11.12 -5.65
N GLN A 319 29.93 12.26 -6.33
CA GLN A 319 29.63 12.25 -7.76
C GLN A 319 30.77 11.52 -8.47
N VAL A 320 30.45 10.41 -9.14
CA VAL A 320 31.40 9.75 -10.03
C VAL A 320 31.64 10.74 -11.18
N ALA A 321 32.87 11.25 -11.25
CA ALA A 321 33.34 12.16 -12.29
C ALA A 321 33.33 11.49 -13.67
#